data_AF-A0A7S3ME49-F1
#
_entry.id   AF-A0A7S3ME49-F1
#
_cell.length_a   1.000
_cell.length_b   1.000
_cell.length_c   1.000
_cell.angle_alpha   90.00
_cell.angle_beta   90.00
_cell.angle_gamma   90.00
#
_symmetry.space_group_name_H-M   'P 1'
#
loop_
_entity.id
_entity.type
_entity.pdbx_description
1 polymer ?
#
loop_
_entity_poly.entity_id
_entity_poly.type
_entity_poly.pdbx_seq_one_letter_code
_entity_poly.pdbx_strand_id
1 'polypeptide(L)'
;ELAHWLVQCGATRIVLTSRTGKLVTGWQQMRFASLQNNALLQEVVISTLDVGDSSQCEQLITTYAADNNQPLRGVWHAAMVLEDVTFAKQTDARWANVHYAKSVACAHLDRVCRRFAPALEVFCAFSSVVSLQGNIGQAAYAHANAACERIIQQRNADHLCGVAVQWGAIDNVGFVSQNASQVETSIAQYALQNIDDSLDCLHQWAQYTGVVSAYCELDQELSTSGTEGTVGVSVVEDVQA
;
A
#
# COMPACT_ATOMS: atom_id res chain seq x y z
N GLU A 1 -5.95 5.51 9.05
CA GLU A 1 -5.53 6.57 8.10
C GLU A 1 -6.16 6.37 6.74
N LEU A 2 -5.66 5.48 5.87
CA LEU A 2 -6.30 5.23 4.55
C LEU A 2 -7.82 4.98 4.63
N ALA A 3 -8.27 4.14 5.56
CA ALA A 3 -9.71 3.89 5.76
C ALA A 3 -10.51 5.17 6.07
N HIS A 4 -9.99 6.03 6.93
CA HIS A 4 -10.63 7.32 7.27
C HIS A 4 -10.63 8.27 6.08
N TRP A 5 -9.53 8.34 5.35
CA TRP A 5 -9.42 9.13 4.12
C TRP A 5 -10.40 8.64 3.05
N LEU A 6 -10.59 7.33 2.91
CA LEU A 6 -11.59 6.78 1.99
C LEU A 6 -13.01 7.22 2.36
N VAL A 7 -13.35 7.28 3.65
CA VAL A 7 -14.65 7.82 4.09
C VAL A 7 -14.80 9.29 3.71
N GLN A 8 -13.74 10.10 3.88
CA GLN A 8 -13.73 11.50 3.45
C GLN A 8 -13.89 11.64 1.93
N CYS A 9 -13.37 10.69 1.16
CA CYS A 9 -13.57 10.58 -0.29
C CYS A 9 -14.94 10.01 -0.69
N GLY A 10 -15.83 9.72 0.28
CA GLY A 10 -17.19 9.27 0.03
C GLY A 10 -17.40 7.75 0.05
N ALA A 11 -16.41 6.96 0.49
CA ALA A 11 -16.62 5.53 0.67
C ALA A 11 -17.67 5.25 1.76
N THR A 12 -18.73 4.54 1.39
CA THR A 12 -19.83 4.16 2.30
C THR A 12 -19.68 2.74 2.87
N ARG A 13 -18.81 1.93 2.27
CA ARG A 13 -18.54 0.53 2.67
C ARG A 13 -17.05 0.27 2.67
N ILE A 14 -16.50 -0.20 3.79
CA ILE A 14 -15.06 -0.48 3.94
C ILE A 14 -14.84 -1.89 4.48
N VAL A 15 -13.98 -2.65 3.81
CA VAL A 15 -13.53 -3.97 4.26
C VAL A 15 -12.04 -3.91 4.53
N LEU A 16 -11.66 -4.10 5.80
CA LEU A 16 -10.27 -4.16 6.24
C LEU A 16 -9.87 -5.63 6.36
N THR A 17 -8.78 -6.05 5.73
CA THR A 17 -8.28 -7.43 5.88
C THR A 17 -7.21 -7.51 6.96
N SER A 18 -7.30 -8.53 7.80
CA SER A 18 -6.27 -8.85 8.79
C SER A 18 -6.33 -10.34 9.12
N ARG A 19 -5.20 -11.06 8.97
CA ARG A 19 -5.10 -12.50 9.22
C ARG A 19 -5.59 -12.90 10.62
N THR A 20 -5.39 -12.04 11.61
CA THR A 20 -5.83 -12.32 13.00
C THR A 20 -7.23 -11.81 13.28
N GLY A 21 -7.73 -10.85 12.49
CA GLY A 21 -8.98 -10.13 12.74
C GLY A 21 -8.96 -9.25 14.00
N LYS A 22 -7.84 -9.21 14.72
CA LYS A 22 -7.75 -8.56 16.04
C LYS A 22 -7.26 -7.12 15.90
N LEU A 23 -7.93 -6.22 16.62
CA LEU A 23 -7.44 -4.89 16.94
C LEU A 23 -6.54 -5.02 18.16
N VAL A 24 -5.23 -5.01 17.94
CA VAL A 24 -4.20 -5.32 18.93
C VAL A 24 -3.91 -4.12 19.82
N THR A 25 -3.97 -2.89 19.29
CA THR A 25 -3.65 -1.67 20.04
C THR A 25 -4.90 -0.86 20.39
N GLY A 26 -4.83 -0.10 21.49
CA GLY A 26 -5.90 0.84 21.87
C GLY A 26 -6.16 1.89 20.78
N TRP A 27 -5.12 2.29 20.04
CA TRP A 27 -5.25 3.18 18.88
C TRP A 27 -6.06 2.53 17.75
N GLN A 28 -5.79 1.26 17.42
CA GLN A 28 -6.57 0.53 16.41
C GLN A 28 -8.04 0.40 16.83
N GLN A 29 -8.30 0.11 18.09
CA GLN A 29 -9.66 0.04 18.66
C GLN A 29 -10.38 1.39 18.56
N MET A 30 -9.72 2.48 18.97
CA MET A 30 -10.26 3.84 18.87
C MET A 30 -10.56 4.24 17.42
N ARG A 31 -9.60 4.04 16.50
CA ARG A 31 -9.76 4.38 15.09
C ARG A 31 -10.86 3.55 14.43
N PHE A 32 -10.94 2.25 14.71
CA PHE A 32 -12.02 1.42 14.19
C PHE A 32 -13.39 1.83 14.75
N ALA A 33 -13.49 2.08 16.06
CA ALA A 33 -14.73 2.56 16.68
C ALA A 33 -15.19 3.91 16.07
N SER A 34 -14.25 4.81 15.74
CA SER A 34 -14.60 6.06 15.05
C SER A 34 -15.16 5.85 13.64
N LEU A 35 -14.74 4.79 12.92
CA LEU A 35 -15.33 4.40 11.64
C LEU A 35 -16.73 3.81 11.85
N GLN A 36 -16.91 2.93 12.84
CA GLN A 36 -18.21 2.33 13.17
C GLN A 36 -19.27 3.38 13.56
N ASN A 37 -18.84 4.45 14.23
CA ASN A 37 -19.71 5.54 14.66
C ASN A 37 -19.87 6.65 13.59
N ASN A 38 -19.26 6.50 12.41
CA ASN A 38 -19.36 7.50 11.36
C ASN A 38 -20.70 7.36 10.61
N ALA A 39 -21.55 8.38 10.71
CA ALA A 39 -22.89 8.39 10.11
C ALA A 39 -22.91 8.26 8.56
N LEU A 40 -21.79 8.53 7.87
CA LEU A 40 -21.69 8.39 6.42
C LEU A 40 -21.35 6.95 5.98
N LEU A 41 -20.86 6.12 6.91
CA LEU A 41 -20.41 4.77 6.63
C LEU A 41 -21.55 3.79 6.93
N GLN A 42 -22.03 3.12 5.89
CA GLN A 42 -23.09 2.11 6.00
C GLN A 42 -22.56 0.80 6.59
N GLU A 43 -21.32 0.43 6.26
CA GLU A 43 -20.70 -0.79 6.75
C GLU A 43 -19.17 -0.65 6.85
N VAL A 44 -18.62 -1.14 7.96
CA VAL A 44 -17.18 -1.37 8.12
C VAL A 44 -16.94 -2.73 8.76
N VAL A 45 -16.15 -3.57 8.09
CA VAL A 45 -15.90 -4.96 8.52
C VAL A 45 -14.40 -5.24 8.55
N ILE A 46 -13.98 -6.03 9.53
CA ILE A 46 -12.66 -6.67 9.53
C ILE A 46 -12.85 -8.10 9.03
N SER A 47 -12.31 -8.39 7.85
CA SER A 47 -12.29 -9.73 7.27
C SER A 47 -10.99 -10.45 7.62
N THR A 48 -11.10 -11.72 7.98
CA THR A 48 -9.94 -12.61 8.21
C THR A 48 -9.51 -13.37 6.97
N LEU A 49 -10.16 -13.16 5.82
CA LEU A 49 -9.80 -13.80 4.56
C LEU A 49 -8.43 -13.30 4.10
N ASP A 50 -7.48 -14.22 3.96
CA ASP A 50 -6.11 -13.92 3.56
C ASP A 50 -5.98 -13.91 2.03
N VAL A 51 -5.71 -12.74 1.45
CA VAL A 51 -5.55 -12.58 0.01
C VAL A 51 -4.27 -13.24 -0.54
N GLY A 52 -3.32 -13.61 0.33
CA GLY A 52 -2.20 -14.48 -0.03
C GLY A 52 -2.65 -15.89 -0.39
N ASP A 53 -3.83 -16.33 0.05
CA ASP A 53 -4.48 -17.56 -0.40
C ASP A 53 -5.45 -17.28 -1.56
N SER A 54 -5.28 -18.03 -2.66
CA SER A 54 -6.07 -17.78 -3.88
C SER A 54 -7.57 -17.99 -3.68
N SER A 55 -7.98 -18.98 -2.87
CA SER A 55 -9.40 -19.30 -2.65
C SER A 55 -10.07 -18.28 -1.75
N GLN A 56 -9.37 -17.84 -0.70
CA GLN A 56 -9.85 -16.80 0.20
C GLN A 56 -9.89 -15.43 -0.47
N CYS A 57 -8.93 -15.13 -1.36
CA CYS A 57 -8.98 -13.94 -2.21
C CYS A 57 -10.21 -13.95 -3.12
N GLU A 58 -10.50 -15.07 -3.78
CA GLU A 58 -11.70 -15.22 -4.62
C GLU A 58 -12.98 -15.05 -3.80
N GLN A 59 -13.06 -15.71 -2.64
CA GLN A 59 -14.19 -15.57 -1.71
C GLN A 59 -14.38 -14.11 -1.27
N LEU A 60 -13.31 -13.40 -0.91
CA LEU A 60 -13.37 -12.01 -0.47
C LEU A 60 -13.97 -11.13 -1.56
N ILE A 61 -13.37 -11.15 -2.76
CA ILE A 61 -13.80 -10.27 -3.85
C ILE A 61 -15.21 -10.61 -4.30
N THR A 62 -15.55 -11.89 -4.47
CA THR A 62 -16.90 -12.29 -4.90
C THR A 62 -17.98 -11.91 -3.90
N THR A 63 -17.70 -12.01 -2.59
CA THR A 63 -18.63 -11.60 -1.52
C THR A 63 -19.00 -10.11 -1.65
N TYR A 64 -18.02 -9.25 -1.92
CA TYR A 64 -18.21 -7.80 -1.92
C TYR A 64 -18.50 -7.20 -3.30
N ALA A 65 -18.15 -7.89 -4.39
CA ALA A 65 -18.45 -7.47 -5.75
C ALA A 65 -19.84 -7.92 -6.24
N ALA A 66 -20.48 -8.89 -5.57
CA ALA A 66 -21.80 -9.40 -5.96
C ALA A 66 -22.96 -8.42 -5.72
N ASP A 67 -22.76 -7.37 -4.90
CA ASP A 67 -23.79 -6.37 -4.64
C ASP A 67 -23.84 -5.32 -5.77
N ASN A 68 -24.80 -5.45 -6.68
CA ASN A 68 -24.98 -4.52 -7.80
C ASN A 68 -25.35 -3.09 -7.36
N ASN A 69 -25.90 -2.91 -6.15
CA ASN A 69 -26.23 -1.59 -5.63
C ASN A 69 -25.02 -0.93 -4.95
N GLN A 70 -24.06 -1.73 -4.49
CA GLN A 70 -22.81 -1.27 -3.87
C GLN A 70 -21.61 -2.04 -4.45
N PRO A 71 -21.32 -1.86 -5.75
CA PRO A 71 -20.26 -2.61 -6.41
C PRO A 71 -18.89 -2.29 -5.80
N LEU A 72 -17.96 -3.24 -5.87
CA LEU A 72 -16.58 -3.04 -5.45
C LEU A 72 -15.88 -2.01 -6.37
N ARG A 73 -15.61 -0.81 -5.84
CA ARG A 73 -15.00 0.30 -6.60
C ARG A 73 -13.49 0.41 -6.44
N GLY A 74 -12.94 -0.07 -5.32
CA GLY A 74 -11.54 0.13 -5.00
C GLY A 74 -10.90 -1.04 -4.28
N VAL A 75 -9.66 -1.37 -4.67
CA VAL A 75 -8.76 -2.28 -3.97
C VAL A 75 -7.48 -1.53 -3.64
N TRP A 76 -7.10 -1.56 -2.37
CA TRP A 76 -5.89 -0.92 -1.85
C TRP A 76 -5.00 -1.97 -1.16
N HIS A 77 -3.93 -2.38 -1.82
CA HIS A 77 -3.01 -3.41 -1.32
C HIS A 77 -1.88 -2.81 -0.50
N ALA A 78 -2.14 -2.64 0.80
CA ALA A 78 -1.18 -2.12 1.77
C ALA A 78 -0.48 -3.22 2.60
N ALA A 79 -0.84 -4.50 2.42
CA ALA A 79 -0.28 -5.59 3.22
C ALA A 79 1.23 -5.78 2.97
N MET A 80 1.98 -6.06 4.02
CA MET A 80 3.41 -6.33 3.97
C MET A 80 3.86 -7.20 5.14
N VAL A 81 4.95 -7.93 4.94
CA VAL A 81 5.74 -8.60 5.97
C VAL A 81 7.20 -8.27 5.69
N LEU A 82 7.97 -7.96 6.73
CA LEU A 82 9.41 -7.71 6.64
C LEU A 82 10.18 -8.87 7.28
N GLU A 83 11.22 -9.32 6.58
CA GLU A 83 12.15 -10.38 6.98
C GLU A 83 13.57 -9.89 6.67
N ASP A 84 13.90 -8.72 7.21
CA ASP A 84 15.09 -7.97 6.82
C ASP A 84 16.36 -8.71 7.24
N VAL A 85 17.16 -9.03 6.24
CA VAL A 85 18.38 -9.81 6.40
C VAL A 85 19.31 -9.58 5.21
N THR A 86 20.63 -9.56 5.45
CA THR A 86 21.59 -9.53 4.34
C THR A 86 21.38 -10.71 3.40
N PHE A 87 21.66 -10.52 2.11
CA PHE A 87 21.42 -11.54 1.09
C PHE A 87 22.10 -12.88 1.41
N ALA A 88 23.30 -12.85 2.00
CA ALA A 88 24.05 -14.04 2.42
C ALA A 88 23.35 -14.88 3.51
N LYS A 89 22.40 -14.30 4.26
CA LYS A 89 21.63 -14.96 5.33
C LYS A 89 20.15 -15.13 4.93
N GLN A 90 19.81 -14.87 3.67
CA GLN A 90 18.47 -15.06 3.15
C GLN A 90 18.13 -16.55 3.02
N THR A 91 16.85 -16.89 3.16
CA THR A 91 16.35 -18.25 2.95
C THR A 91 15.12 -18.22 2.06
N ASP A 92 14.84 -19.33 1.37
CA ASP A 92 13.64 -19.45 0.53
C ASP A 92 12.35 -19.23 1.33
N ALA A 93 12.31 -19.68 2.58
CA ALA A 93 11.15 -19.50 3.46
C ALA A 93 10.87 -18.02 3.77
N ARG A 94 11.92 -17.24 4.08
CA ARG A 94 11.81 -15.80 4.33
C ARG A 94 11.42 -15.04 3.06
N TRP A 95 12.06 -15.39 1.93
CA TRP A 95 11.72 -14.83 0.63
C TRP A 95 10.24 -15.08 0.30
N ALA A 96 9.79 -16.33 0.41
CA ALA A 96 8.40 -16.72 0.19
C ALA A 96 7.44 -15.99 1.14
N ASN A 97 7.79 -15.80 2.42
CA ASN A 97 6.94 -15.11 3.39
C ASN A 97 6.71 -13.63 3.00
N VAL A 98 7.76 -12.93 2.59
CA VAL A 98 7.65 -11.54 2.10
C VAL A 98 6.79 -11.47 0.83
N HIS A 99 7.05 -12.37 -0.12
CA HIS A 99 6.30 -12.47 -1.38
C HIS A 99 4.83 -12.83 -1.19
N TYR A 100 4.52 -13.72 -0.23
CA TYR A 100 3.17 -14.17 0.09
C TYR A 100 2.26 -12.98 0.42
N ALA A 101 2.72 -12.09 1.30
CA ALA A 101 1.97 -10.91 1.72
C ALA A 101 1.94 -9.79 0.65
N LYS A 102 2.92 -9.75 -0.26
CA LYS A 102 3.06 -8.70 -1.28
C LYS A 102 2.68 -9.19 -2.67
N SER A 103 3.63 -9.70 -3.45
CA SER A 103 3.43 -9.94 -4.88
C SER A 103 2.46 -11.08 -5.17
N VAL A 104 2.42 -12.13 -4.34
CA VAL A 104 1.49 -13.26 -4.50
C VAL A 104 0.06 -12.78 -4.24
N ALA A 105 -0.17 -12.10 -3.12
CA ALA A 105 -1.45 -11.46 -2.82
C ALA A 105 -1.90 -10.47 -3.91
N CYS A 106 -0.97 -9.64 -4.42
CA CYS A 106 -1.25 -8.70 -5.51
C CYS A 106 -1.69 -9.41 -6.79
N ALA A 107 -1.00 -10.51 -7.15
CA ALA A 107 -1.35 -11.31 -8.33
C ALA A 107 -2.71 -12.01 -8.17
N HIS A 108 -3.04 -12.50 -6.97
CA HIS A 108 -4.38 -13.04 -6.70
C HIS A 108 -5.46 -11.97 -6.83
N LEU A 109 -5.27 -10.81 -6.21
CA LEU A 109 -6.18 -9.68 -6.31
C LEU A 109 -6.41 -9.26 -7.77
N ASP A 110 -5.34 -9.12 -8.55
CA ASP A 110 -5.42 -8.79 -9.98
C ASP A 110 -6.27 -9.80 -10.74
N ARG A 111 -5.92 -11.09 -10.66
CA ARG A 111 -6.61 -12.19 -11.34
C ARG A 111 -8.09 -12.24 -10.99
N VAL A 112 -8.43 -12.10 -9.71
CA VAL A 112 -9.80 -12.22 -9.22
C VAL A 112 -10.61 -10.98 -9.60
N CYS A 113 -10.06 -9.77 -9.46
CA CYS A 113 -10.74 -8.54 -9.82
C CYS A 113 -11.07 -8.49 -11.32
N ARG A 114 -10.15 -8.94 -12.19
CA ARG A 114 -10.40 -9.07 -13.64
C ARG A 114 -11.64 -9.89 -13.98
N ARG A 115 -11.96 -10.89 -13.16
CA ARG A 115 -13.08 -11.82 -13.39
C ARG A 115 -14.37 -11.36 -12.75
N PHE A 116 -14.30 -10.74 -11.57
CA PHE A 116 -15.46 -10.57 -10.70
C PHE A 116 -15.75 -9.11 -10.30
N ALA A 117 -14.88 -8.15 -10.62
CA ALA A 117 -15.05 -6.74 -10.25
C ALA A 117 -15.03 -5.83 -11.50
N PRO A 118 -16.03 -5.93 -12.41
CA PRO A 118 -16.06 -5.15 -13.64
C PRO A 118 -16.25 -3.64 -13.42
N ALA A 119 -16.75 -3.24 -12.25
CA ALA A 119 -16.95 -1.84 -11.86
C ALA A 119 -15.76 -1.27 -11.06
N LEU A 120 -14.61 -1.95 -11.04
CA LEU A 120 -13.44 -1.51 -10.30
C LEU A 120 -12.82 -0.27 -10.95
N GLU A 121 -12.70 0.81 -10.19
CA GLU A 121 -12.14 2.08 -10.67
C GLU A 121 -10.75 2.33 -10.12
N VAL A 122 -10.43 1.77 -8.94
CA VAL A 122 -9.13 1.91 -8.30
C VAL A 122 -8.54 0.54 -7.98
N PHE A 123 -7.32 0.30 -8.45
CA PHE A 123 -6.47 -0.77 -7.98
C PHE A 123 -5.13 -0.15 -7.60
N CYS A 124 -4.91 0.08 -6.32
CA CYS A 124 -3.69 0.69 -5.81
C CYS A 124 -2.83 -0.33 -5.07
N ALA A 125 -1.56 -0.48 -5.45
CA ALA A 125 -0.58 -1.26 -4.72
C ALA A 125 0.41 -0.32 -4.01
N PHE A 126 0.56 -0.47 -2.70
CA PHE A 126 1.61 0.26 -1.99
C PHE A 126 2.94 -0.47 -2.21
N SER A 127 3.81 0.17 -2.97
CA SER A 127 5.23 -0.17 -3.14
C SER A 127 6.07 0.65 -2.15
N SER A 128 7.38 0.70 -2.36
CA SER A 128 8.31 1.51 -1.58
C SER A 128 9.46 1.98 -2.46
N VAL A 129 10.04 3.15 -2.17
CA VAL A 129 11.29 3.62 -2.81
C VAL A 129 12.45 2.60 -2.72
N VAL A 130 12.36 1.64 -1.80
CA VAL A 130 13.28 0.51 -1.67
C VAL A 130 13.29 -0.37 -2.93
N SER A 131 12.20 -0.48 -3.70
CA SER A 131 12.21 -1.19 -4.99
C SER A 131 12.97 -0.44 -6.08
N LEU A 132 13.03 0.89 -5.97
CA LEU A 132 13.70 1.77 -6.93
C LEU A 132 15.20 1.87 -6.69
N GLN A 133 15.60 2.15 -5.44
CA GLN A 133 16.99 2.48 -5.09
C GLN A 133 17.70 1.39 -4.28
N GLY A 134 16.95 0.42 -3.77
CA GLY A 134 17.47 -0.62 -2.89
C GLY A 134 17.67 -0.15 -1.45
N ASN A 135 17.76 -1.11 -0.56
CA ASN A 135 18.13 -0.90 0.83
C ASN A 135 18.83 -2.14 1.39
N ILE A 136 19.83 -1.92 2.25
CA ILE A 136 20.65 -2.99 2.82
C ILE A 136 19.76 -3.89 3.68
N GLY A 137 19.76 -5.18 3.37
CA GLY A 137 18.97 -6.18 4.10
C GLY A 137 17.54 -6.36 3.57
N GLN A 138 17.10 -5.58 2.60
CA GLN A 138 15.71 -5.59 2.12
C GLN A 138 15.54 -6.17 0.71
N ALA A 139 16.44 -7.06 0.27
CA ALA A 139 16.40 -7.61 -1.09
C ALA A 139 15.05 -8.30 -1.43
N ALA A 140 14.50 -9.09 -0.50
CA ALA A 140 13.20 -9.74 -0.69
C ALA A 140 12.05 -8.72 -0.75
N TYR A 141 12.09 -7.68 0.08
CA TYR A 141 11.08 -6.63 0.11
C TYR A 141 11.13 -5.75 -1.15
N ALA A 142 12.32 -5.35 -1.59
CA ALA A 142 12.53 -4.65 -2.85
C ALA A 142 11.97 -5.45 -4.03
N HIS A 143 12.32 -6.74 -4.12
CA HIS A 143 11.87 -7.61 -5.20
C HIS A 143 10.35 -7.86 -5.18
N ALA A 144 9.75 -8.08 -4.00
CA ALA A 144 8.30 -8.28 -3.88
C ALA A 144 7.50 -7.03 -4.27
N ASN A 145 8.00 -5.83 -3.92
CA ASN A 145 7.40 -4.56 -4.33
C ASN A 145 7.56 -4.31 -5.84
N ALA A 146 8.76 -4.53 -6.39
CA ALA A 146 9.00 -4.43 -7.84
C ALA A 146 8.09 -5.39 -8.63
N ALA A 147 7.85 -6.60 -8.13
CA ALA A 147 6.91 -7.53 -8.75
C ALA A 147 5.45 -7.00 -8.76
N CYS A 148 5.01 -6.33 -7.68
CA CYS A 148 3.71 -5.65 -7.66
C CYS A 148 3.62 -4.54 -8.72
N GLU A 149 4.68 -3.75 -8.89
CA GLU A 149 4.73 -2.69 -9.91
C GLU A 149 4.59 -3.24 -11.33
N ARG A 150 5.22 -4.39 -11.63
CA ARG A 150 5.07 -5.06 -12.93
C ARG A 150 3.64 -5.55 -13.15
N ILE A 151 2.97 -6.05 -12.10
CA ILE A 151 1.54 -6.42 -12.18
C ILE A 151 0.68 -5.20 -12.51
N ILE A 152 0.94 -4.05 -11.87
CA ILE A 152 0.25 -2.80 -12.18
C ILE A 152 0.48 -2.37 -13.63
N GLN A 153 1.72 -2.37 -14.10
CA GLN A 153 2.01 -2.03 -15.49
C GLN A 153 1.30 -2.95 -16.48
N GLN A 154 1.25 -4.27 -16.21
CA GLN A 154 0.50 -5.20 -17.03
C GLN A 154 -1.01 -4.91 -17.00
N ARG A 155 -1.58 -4.56 -15.83
CA ARG A 155 -2.98 -4.11 -15.75
C ARG A 155 -3.23 -2.89 -16.63
N ASN A 156 -2.35 -1.90 -16.59
CA ASN A 156 -2.48 -0.69 -17.38
C ASN A 156 -2.32 -0.96 -18.89
N ALA A 157 -1.40 -1.85 -19.28
CA ALA A 157 -1.26 -2.31 -20.66
C ALA A 157 -2.53 -3.01 -21.18
N ASP A 158 -3.26 -3.69 -20.29
CA ASP A 158 -4.57 -4.29 -20.58
C ASP A 158 -5.74 -3.30 -20.43
N HIS A 159 -5.46 -1.98 -20.33
CA HIS A 159 -6.43 -0.90 -20.14
C HIS A 159 -7.28 -1.00 -18.87
N LEU A 160 -6.75 -1.65 -17.83
CA LEU A 160 -7.37 -1.71 -16.52
C LEU A 160 -6.79 -0.65 -15.57
N CYS A 161 -7.61 -0.23 -14.60
CA CYS A 161 -7.16 0.65 -13.52
C CYS A 161 -6.01 -0.01 -12.72
N GLY A 162 -5.03 0.80 -12.34
CA GLY A 162 -3.83 0.31 -11.67
C GLY A 162 -2.84 1.44 -11.39
N VAL A 163 -2.44 1.60 -10.13
CA VAL A 163 -1.33 2.48 -9.74
C VAL A 163 -0.50 1.79 -8.65
N ALA A 164 0.83 1.81 -8.81
CA ALA A 164 1.76 1.43 -7.76
C ALA A 164 2.42 2.69 -7.20
N VAL A 165 2.40 2.85 -5.88
CA VAL A 165 3.02 4.01 -5.23
C VAL A 165 4.26 3.57 -4.48
N GLN A 166 5.43 4.03 -4.93
CA GLN A 166 6.72 3.85 -4.26
C GLN A 166 6.84 4.88 -3.14
N TRP A 167 6.37 4.50 -1.95
CA TRP A 167 6.42 5.34 -0.77
C TRP A 167 7.82 5.42 -0.15
N GLY A 168 8.21 6.63 0.25
CA GLY A 168 9.31 6.90 1.17
C GLY A 168 9.02 6.43 2.60
N ALA A 169 9.83 6.88 3.55
CA ALA A 169 9.60 6.62 4.96
C ALA A 169 8.34 7.38 5.44
N ILE A 170 7.29 6.67 5.85
CA ILE A 170 6.06 7.32 6.36
C ILE A 170 6.12 7.42 7.89
N ASP A 171 5.92 8.63 8.43
CA ASP A 171 5.88 8.89 9.87
C ASP A 171 4.47 8.76 10.48
N ASN A 172 4.37 8.93 11.79
CA ASN A 172 3.15 9.01 12.61
C ASN A 172 2.33 7.72 12.72
N VAL A 173 2.39 6.82 11.74
CA VAL A 173 1.69 5.53 11.72
C VAL A 173 2.50 4.44 11.00
N GLY A 174 2.15 3.17 11.20
CA GLY A 174 2.73 2.05 10.46
C GLY A 174 3.99 1.45 11.08
N PHE A 175 4.78 0.72 10.28
CA PHE A 175 5.95 -0.02 10.75
C PHE A 175 7.05 0.90 11.27
N VAL A 176 7.20 2.07 10.64
CA VAL A 176 8.27 3.03 10.96
C VAL A 176 8.10 3.60 12.37
N SER A 177 6.90 4.05 12.73
CA SER A 177 6.65 4.58 14.09
C SER A 177 6.70 3.50 15.18
N GLN A 178 6.46 2.23 14.84
CA GLN A 178 6.55 1.09 15.76
C GLN A 178 7.98 0.56 15.94
N ASN A 179 8.90 0.89 15.02
CA ASN A 179 10.28 0.40 14.99
C ASN A 179 11.28 1.54 14.70
N ALA A 180 11.08 2.71 15.32
CA ALA A 180 11.81 3.93 15.00
C ALA A 180 13.35 3.75 14.99
N SER A 181 13.88 2.93 15.91
CA SER A 181 15.32 2.62 16.00
C SER A 181 15.86 1.79 14.84
N GLN A 182 15.04 1.00 14.14
CA GLN A 182 15.44 0.24 12.94
C GLN A 182 15.36 1.11 11.67
N VAL A 183 14.56 2.18 11.70
CA VAL A 183 14.33 3.06 10.55
C VAL A 183 15.42 4.12 10.43
N GLU A 184 15.92 4.65 11.55
CA GLU A 184 17.05 5.60 11.58
C GLU A 184 18.31 5.07 10.85
N THR A 185 18.45 3.75 10.72
CA THR A 185 19.61 3.12 10.04
C THR A 185 19.34 2.73 8.58
N SER A 186 18.08 2.74 8.14
CA SER A 186 17.59 1.98 6.98
C SER A 186 17.13 2.88 5.81
N ILE A 187 16.80 4.14 6.07
CA ILE A 187 16.29 5.07 5.04
C ILE A 187 17.09 6.37 5.06
N ALA A 188 18.41 6.27 5.28
CA ALA A 188 19.31 7.40 5.53
C ALA A 188 19.35 8.51 4.44
N GLN A 189 18.67 8.31 3.31
CA GLN A 189 18.61 9.24 2.19
C GLN A 189 17.29 10.02 2.09
N TYR A 190 16.27 9.67 2.88
CA TYR A 190 14.95 10.30 2.82
C TYR A 190 14.50 10.81 4.19
N ALA A 191 13.85 11.98 4.19
CA ALA A 191 13.15 12.48 5.35
C ALA A 191 11.86 11.67 5.59
N LEU A 192 11.40 11.66 6.83
CA LEU A 192 10.12 11.08 7.18
C LEU A 192 8.99 11.94 6.58
N GLN A 193 8.13 11.33 5.77
CA GLN A 193 6.96 11.94 5.18
C GLN A 193 5.78 11.86 6.15
N ASN A 194 5.11 12.97 6.42
CA ASN A 194 3.91 12.97 7.25
C ASN A 194 2.78 12.19 6.54
N ILE A 195 1.94 11.52 7.33
CA ILE A 195 0.78 10.81 6.83
C ILE A 195 -0.22 11.75 6.12
N ASP A 196 -0.38 12.98 6.57
CA ASP A 196 -1.30 13.93 5.92
C ASP A 196 -0.80 14.27 4.50
N ASP A 197 0.49 14.58 4.34
CA ASP A 197 1.12 14.79 3.03
C ASP A 197 0.99 13.54 2.13
N SER A 198 1.12 12.35 2.73
CA SER A 198 0.96 11.08 2.00
C SER A 198 -0.49 10.91 1.51
N LEU A 199 -1.49 11.25 2.31
CA LEU A 199 -2.90 11.17 1.93
C LEU A 199 -3.28 12.22 0.87
N ASP A 200 -2.70 13.42 0.94
CA ASP A 200 -2.88 14.45 -0.09
C ASP A 200 -2.29 14.01 -1.44
N CYS A 201 -1.14 13.34 -1.41
CA CYS A 201 -0.57 12.76 -2.61
C CYS A 201 -1.47 11.66 -3.21
N LEU A 202 -2.11 10.82 -2.39
CA LEU A 202 -3.09 9.84 -2.87
C LEU A 202 -4.28 10.47 -3.58
N HIS A 203 -4.73 11.64 -3.13
CA HIS A 203 -5.82 12.37 -3.78
C HIS A 203 -5.42 12.80 -5.20
N GLN A 204 -4.17 13.23 -5.38
CA GLN A 204 -3.65 13.59 -6.70
C GLN A 204 -3.48 12.37 -7.61
N TRP A 205 -3.04 11.22 -7.08
CA TRP A 205 -2.73 10.05 -7.91
C TRP A 205 -3.88 9.10 -8.19
N ALA A 206 -5.04 9.27 -7.57
CA ALA A 206 -6.24 8.49 -7.92
C ALA A 206 -6.60 8.58 -9.43
N GLN A 207 -6.05 9.57 -10.13
CA GLN A 207 -6.23 9.80 -11.57
C GLN A 207 -5.11 9.23 -12.46
N TYR A 208 -4.02 8.76 -11.86
CA TYR A 208 -2.83 8.31 -12.60
C TYR A 208 -2.86 6.80 -12.84
N THR A 209 -2.13 6.37 -13.86
CA THR A 209 -1.87 4.96 -14.16
C THR A 209 -0.37 4.72 -14.17
N GLY A 210 0.06 3.52 -13.80
CA GLY A 210 1.48 3.14 -13.80
C GLY A 210 2.12 3.19 -12.41
N VAL A 211 3.40 3.57 -12.37
CA VAL A 211 4.22 3.56 -11.15
C VAL A 211 4.64 4.99 -10.84
N VAL A 212 4.32 5.46 -9.63
CA VAL A 212 4.66 6.80 -9.14
C VAL A 212 5.47 6.70 -7.86
N SER A 213 6.33 7.69 -7.62
CA SER A 213 7.11 7.81 -6.39
C SER A 213 6.68 9.02 -5.58
N ALA A 214 6.63 8.85 -4.26
CA ALA A 214 6.64 9.98 -3.34
C ALA A 214 7.43 9.71 -2.09
N TYR A 215 8.26 10.68 -1.78
CA TYR A 215 9.16 10.69 -0.66
C TYR A 215 9.52 12.15 -0.35
N CYS A 216 9.93 12.40 0.88
CA CYS A 216 10.53 13.68 1.24
C CYS A 216 12.05 13.55 1.08
N GLU A 217 12.65 14.47 0.33
CA GLU A 217 14.11 14.54 0.25
C GLU A 217 14.67 14.99 1.60
N LEU A 218 15.79 14.39 1.99
CA LEU A 218 16.52 14.84 3.16
C LEU A 218 17.23 16.15 2.79
N ASP A 219 16.86 17.26 3.40
CA ASP A 219 17.56 18.54 3.19
C ASP A 219 19.05 18.36 3.48
N GLN A 220 19.88 18.38 2.45
CA GLN A 220 21.34 18.35 2.60
C GLN A 220 21.90 19.74 3.01
N GLU A 221 21.07 20.79 3.02
CA GLU A 221 21.43 22.14 3.44
C GLU A 221 21.04 22.42 4.91
N LEU A 222 21.73 21.77 5.84
CA LEU A 222 21.91 22.29 7.20
C LEU A 222 23.40 22.54 7.51
N SER A 223 24.06 23.23 6.58
CA SER A 223 24.90 24.36 6.97
C SER A 223 24.25 25.62 6.39
N THR A 224 23.67 26.43 7.29
CA THR A 224 23.06 27.77 7.10
C THR A 224 21.61 27.86 6.60
N SER A 225 20.72 28.07 7.59
CA SER A 225 19.44 28.81 7.58
C SER A 225 18.23 28.31 6.78
N GLY A 226 17.24 27.78 7.51
CA GLY A 226 15.83 28.21 7.44
C GLY A 226 14.91 27.62 6.37
N THR A 227 14.05 26.67 6.80
CA THR A 227 12.69 26.32 6.31
C THR A 227 12.46 26.05 4.81
N GLU A 228 12.20 24.79 4.44
CA GLU A 228 10.93 24.24 3.88
C GLU A 228 11.22 22.87 3.26
N GLY A 229 10.66 21.79 3.80
CA GLY A 229 10.86 20.46 3.24
C GLY A 229 10.14 20.31 1.90
N THR A 230 10.87 20.22 0.80
CA THR A 230 10.33 19.97 -0.53
C THR A 230 9.90 18.50 -0.67
N VAL A 231 8.62 18.26 -0.96
CA VAL A 231 8.13 16.93 -1.35
C VAL A 231 8.58 16.65 -2.78
N GLY A 232 9.47 15.67 -2.97
CA GLY A 232 9.91 15.22 -4.28
C GLY A 232 8.87 14.28 -4.90
N VAL A 233 8.26 14.67 -6.01
CA VAL A 233 7.38 13.81 -6.80
C VAL A 233 8.08 13.48 -8.12
N SER A 234 8.42 12.20 -8.31
CA SER A 234 8.95 11.70 -9.58
C SER A 234 7.91 10.81 -10.25
N VAL A 235 7.50 11.18 -11.47
CA VAL A 235 6.62 10.36 -12.33
C VAL A 235 7.51 9.65 -13.35
N VAL A 236 7.48 8.32 -13.36
CA VAL A 236 8.17 7.52 -14.39
C VAL A 236 7.14 7.15 -15.45
N GLU A 237 7.11 7.91 -16.55
CA GLU A 237 6.35 7.52 -17.73
C GLU A 237 7.18 6.53 -18.57
N ASP A 238 6.62 5.35 -18.85
CA ASP A 238 7.20 4.42 -19.83
C ASP A 238 7.07 5.05 -21.23
N VAL A 239 8.21 5.45 -21.79
CA VAL A 239 8.30 5.85 -23.20
C VAL A 239 8.07 4.59 -24.04
N GLN A 240 6.88 4.47 -24.61
CA GLN A 240 6.54 3.36 -25.52
C GLN A 240 7.55 3.29 -26.69
N ALA A 241 8.02 2.08 -26.97
CA ALA A 241 8.71 1.70 -28.21
C ALA A 241 7.72 1.10 -29.21
#